data_AF-A0A7X7AE98-F1
#
_entry.id   AF-A0A7X7AE98-F1
#
_cell.length_a   1.000
_cell.length_b   1.000
_cell.length_c   1.000
_cell.angle_alpha   90.00
_cell.angle_beta   90.00
_cell.angle_gamma   90.00
#
_symmetry.space_group_name_H-M   'P 1'
#
loop_
_entity.id
_entity.type
_entity.pdbx_description
1 polymer ?
#
loop_
_entity_poly.entity_id
_entity_poly.type
_entity_poly.pdbx_seq_one_letter_code
_entity_poly.pdbx_strand_id
1 'polypeptide(L)'
;MAFDGLVLAAVTHELSKSLLNARVDRVFQPEREEIHLILRQPGQSYRLLLSAQAERARIHLTNENKPNPTQPPLFCMVLRKHLEGGRIVQIEQPNLERILRLTVESVDEIGDLTKKVLVCEIMGKHSNIILYDENSGLILDGIKRYSHALSRHREVLPGKSYLAPPPQDKKDPQEIKPEELRHLILTGDWSQPVFQVLFQKLSGISAVLAREMVYWAGLNEH
;
A
#
# COMPACT_ATOMS: atom_id res chain seq x y z
N MET A 1 16.26 1.17 5.14
CA MET A 1 15.91 2.01 3.97
C MET A 1 14.45 2.41 4.09
N ALA A 2 14.07 3.64 3.74
CA ALA A 2 12.67 4.06 3.81
C ALA A 2 11.86 3.28 2.77
N PHE A 3 10.72 2.71 3.17
CA PHE A 3 9.75 2.14 2.22
C PHE A 3 8.93 3.31 1.64
N ASP A 4 9.52 4.00 0.67
CA ASP A 4 8.96 5.20 0.05
C ASP A 4 8.08 4.89 -1.17
N GLY A 5 7.56 5.92 -1.82
CA GLY A 5 6.65 5.76 -2.95
C GLY A 5 7.33 5.09 -4.15
N LEU A 6 8.61 5.37 -4.39
CA LEU A 6 9.37 4.76 -5.48
C LEU A 6 9.70 3.29 -5.19
N VAL A 7 10.08 2.96 -3.96
CA VAL A 7 10.26 1.56 -3.53
C VAL A 7 8.95 0.79 -3.70
N LEU A 8 7.82 1.37 -3.31
CA LEU A 8 6.52 0.73 -3.51
C LEU A 8 6.19 0.58 -5.01
N ALA A 9 6.59 1.51 -5.87
CA ALA A 9 6.39 1.40 -7.32
C ALA A 9 7.15 0.20 -7.90
N ALA A 10 8.40 0.02 -7.49
CA ALA A 10 9.20 -1.14 -7.87
C ALA A 10 8.57 -2.44 -7.37
N VAL A 11 8.14 -2.49 -6.10
CA VAL A 11 7.42 -3.65 -5.53
C VAL A 11 6.14 -3.92 -6.30
N THR A 12 5.32 -2.89 -6.58
CA THR A 12 4.07 -3.02 -7.33
C THR A 12 4.32 -3.60 -8.71
N HIS A 13 5.37 -3.14 -9.41
CA HIS A 13 5.76 -3.69 -10.70
C HIS A 13 6.15 -5.18 -10.62
N GLU A 14 6.96 -5.56 -9.63
CA GLU A 14 7.32 -6.97 -9.38
C GLU A 14 6.10 -7.83 -9.11
N LEU A 15 5.22 -7.37 -8.21
CA LEU A 15 3.99 -8.08 -7.85
C LEU A 15 3.05 -8.21 -9.06
N SER A 16 2.85 -7.16 -9.85
CA SER A 16 2.01 -7.22 -11.06
C SER A 16 2.53 -8.24 -12.06
N LYS A 17 3.85 -8.34 -12.24
CA LYS A 17 4.47 -9.32 -13.15
C LYS A 17 4.28 -10.76 -12.66
N SER A 18 4.34 -10.99 -11.35
CA SER A 18 4.32 -12.34 -10.77
C SER A 18 2.95 -12.82 -10.30
N LEU A 19 2.04 -11.93 -9.93
CA LEU A 19 0.81 -12.27 -9.19
C LEU A 19 -0.48 -11.91 -9.90
N LEU A 20 -0.45 -11.19 -11.02
CA LEU A 20 -1.64 -10.95 -11.80
C LEU A 20 -2.25 -12.30 -12.24
N ASN A 21 -3.57 -12.44 -12.09
CA ASN A 21 -4.32 -13.69 -12.27
C ASN A 21 -4.00 -14.82 -11.27
N ALA A 22 -3.16 -14.59 -10.26
CA ALA A 22 -2.95 -15.58 -9.20
C ALA A 22 -4.23 -15.77 -8.38
N ARG A 23 -4.50 -17.01 -7.99
CA ARG A 23 -5.61 -17.35 -7.10
C ARG A 23 -5.15 -17.22 -5.64
N VAL A 24 -5.97 -16.60 -4.80
CA VAL A 24 -5.75 -16.59 -3.35
C VAL A 24 -6.13 -17.97 -2.81
N ASP A 25 -5.13 -18.76 -2.43
CA ASP A 25 -5.32 -20.11 -1.91
C ASP A 25 -5.67 -20.11 -0.44
N ARG A 26 -4.90 -19.36 0.37
CA ARG A 26 -5.09 -19.27 1.83
C ARG A 26 -4.71 -17.89 2.35
N VAL A 27 -5.40 -17.47 3.41
CA VAL A 27 -5.04 -16.27 4.17
C VAL A 27 -4.60 -16.65 5.59
N PHE A 28 -3.51 -16.04 6.01
CA PHE A 28 -2.90 -16.23 7.32
C PHE A 28 -2.59 -14.88 7.97
N GLN A 29 -2.61 -14.85 9.31
CA GLN A 29 -2.23 -13.70 10.12
C GLN A 29 -1.30 -14.18 11.23
N PRO A 30 0.01 -14.35 10.93
CA PRO A 30 0.98 -14.88 11.91
C PRO A 30 1.29 -13.87 13.03
N GLU A 31 1.18 -12.57 12.75
CA GLU A 31 1.39 -11.51 13.74
C GLU A 31 0.20 -10.55 13.77
N ARG A 32 0.09 -9.76 14.85
CA ARG A 32 -1.05 -8.86 15.09
C ARG A 32 -1.36 -7.93 13.91
N GLU A 33 -0.32 -7.41 13.25
CA GLU A 33 -0.44 -6.41 12.18
C GLU A 33 0.23 -6.90 10.88
N GLU A 34 0.24 -8.22 10.65
CA GLU A 34 0.86 -8.84 9.47
C GLU A 34 -0.06 -9.88 8.84
N ILE A 35 -0.33 -9.76 7.54
CA ILE A 35 -1.10 -10.72 6.74
C ILE A 35 -0.19 -11.42 5.74
N HIS A 36 -0.36 -12.73 5.62
CA HIS A 36 0.26 -13.55 4.59
C HIS A 36 -0.83 -14.07 3.66
N LEU A 37 -0.75 -13.74 2.37
CA LEU A 37 -1.56 -14.34 1.32
C LEU A 37 -0.75 -15.44 0.64
N ILE A 38 -1.27 -16.67 0.67
CA ILE A 38 -0.74 -17.75 -0.16
C ILE A 38 -1.43 -17.67 -1.51
N LEU A 39 -0.64 -17.46 -2.55
CA LEU A 39 -1.11 -17.24 -3.90
C LEU A 39 -0.64 -18.40 -4.79
N ARG A 40 -1.50 -18.83 -5.70
CA ARG A 40 -1.23 -19.93 -6.63
C ARG A 40 -1.34 -19.46 -8.08
N GLN A 41 -0.35 -19.84 -8.87
CA GLN A 41 -0.36 -19.84 -10.32
C GLN A 41 -0.01 -21.24 -10.83
N PRO A 42 -0.29 -21.56 -12.11
CA PRO A 42 0.15 -22.83 -12.69
C PRO A 42 1.65 -23.03 -12.49
N GLY A 43 2.03 -24.10 -11.80
CA GLY A 43 3.43 -24.47 -11.56
C GLY A 43 4.16 -23.69 -10.46
N GLN A 44 3.56 -22.66 -9.85
CA GLN A 44 4.22 -21.83 -8.84
C GLN A 44 3.29 -21.42 -7.70
N SER A 45 3.82 -21.42 -6.48
CA SER A 45 3.16 -20.81 -5.32
C SER A 45 3.99 -19.68 -4.78
N TYR A 46 3.31 -18.61 -4.36
CA TYR A 46 3.90 -17.42 -3.77
C TYR A 46 3.31 -17.18 -2.40
N ARG A 47 4.07 -16.52 -1.54
CA ARG A 47 3.60 -15.99 -0.27
C ARG A 47 3.88 -14.50 -0.24
N LEU A 48 2.81 -13.73 -0.28
CA LEU A 48 2.85 -12.28 -0.19
C LEU A 48 2.66 -11.85 1.27
N LEU A 49 3.65 -11.15 1.82
CA LEU A 49 3.61 -10.57 3.14
C LEU A 49 3.14 -9.11 3.05
N LEU A 50 2.16 -8.77 3.87
CA LEU A 50 1.62 -7.42 4.04
C LEU A 50 1.76 -7.05 5.53
N SER A 51 2.64 -6.10 5.87
CA SER A 51 2.86 -5.67 7.24
C SER A 51 2.45 -4.22 7.42
N ALA A 52 1.63 -3.97 8.45
CA ALA A 52 1.22 -2.65 8.93
C ALA A 52 1.88 -2.27 10.27
N GLN A 53 2.90 -3.00 10.72
CA GLN A 53 3.63 -2.72 11.96
C GLN A 53 4.33 -1.35 11.89
N ALA A 54 4.25 -0.55 12.94
CA ALA A 54 4.70 0.84 12.94
C ALA A 54 6.13 1.06 12.40
N GLU A 55 7.06 0.19 12.78
CA GLU A 55 8.49 0.29 12.43
C GLU A 55 8.89 -0.63 11.27
N ARG A 56 8.02 -1.58 10.91
CA ARG A 56 8.32 -2.68 9.97
C ARG A 56 7.25 -2.80 8.88
N ALA A 57 6.53 -1.73 8.59
CA ALA A 57 5.51 -1.69 7.56
C ALA A 57 6.16 -1.87 6.19
N ARG A 58 5.76 -2.91 5.47
CA ARG A 58 6.37 -3.34 4.20
C ARG A 58 5.47 -4.32 3.47
N ILE A 59 5.72 -4.46 2.17
CA ILE A 59 5.04 -5.41 1.31
C ILE A 59 6.11 -6.11 0.46
N HIS A 60 6.12 -7.43 0.43
CA HIS A 60 7.06 -8.20 -0.40
C HIS A 60 6.67 -9.68 -0.49
N LEU A 61 7.21 -10.36 -1.50
CA LEU A 61 7.23 -11.82 -1.54
C LEU A 61 8.22 -12.36 -0.50
N THR A 62 7.89 -13.49 0.11
CA THR A 62 8.75 -14.15 1.10
C THR A 62 8.63 -15.67 1.02
N ASN A 63 9.72 -16.36 1.32
CA ASN A 63 9.72 -17.82 1.53
C ASN A 63 9.56 -18.19 3.01
N GLU A 64 9.49 -17.21 3.91
CA GLU A 64 9.40 -17.45 5.35
C GLU A 64 8.05 -18.04 5.75
N ASN A 65 8.12 -19.18 6.45
CA ASN A 65 6.96 -19.80 7.05
C ASN A 65 6.88 -19.53 8.55
N LYS A 66 6.12 -18.50 8.93
CA LYS A 66 5.84 -18.17 10.33
C LYS A 66 4.75 -19.07 10.92
N PRO A 67 4.83 -19.43 12.21
CA PRO A 67 3.77 -20.15 12.89
C PRO A 67 2.50 -19.30 12.93
N ASN A 68 1.36 -19.93 12.72
CA ASN A 68 0.06 -19.28 12.81
C ASN A 68 -0.53 -19.47 14.22
N PRO A 69 -1.32 -18.49 14.72
CA PRO A 69 -2.06 -18.68 15.95
C PRO A 69 -3.04 -19.86 15.81
N THR A 70 -3.30 -20.55 16.92
CA THR A 70 -4.23 -21.69 16.96
C THR A 70 -5.65 -21.30 16.56
N GLN A 71 -6.06 -20.08 16.90
CA GLN A 71 -7.32 -19.48 16.46
C GLN A 71 -7.04 -18.28 15.54
N PRO A 72 -7.59 -18.27 14.32
CA PRO A 72 -7.40 -17.15 13.40
C PRO A 72 -8.08 -15.88 13.95
N PRO A 73 -7.39 -14.72 13.95
CA PRO A 73 -8.01 -13.45 14.36
C PRO A 73 -9.20 -13.08 13.46
N LEU A 74 -10.09 -12.23 13.98
CA LEU A 74 -11.32 -11.84 13.27
C LEU A 74 -11.06 -11.24 11.89
N PHE A 75 -10.06 -10.36 11.76
CA PHE A 75 -9.71 -9.76 10.47
C PHE A 75 -9.27 -10.81 9.46
N CYS A 76 -8.41 -11.76 9.88
CA CYS A 76 -8.04 -12.91 9.05
C CYS A 76 -9.27 -13.68 8.55
N MET A 77 -10.27 -13.90 9.41
CA MET A 77 -11.51 -14.60 9.02
C MET A 77 -12.34 -13.82 8.00
N VAL A 78 -12.40 -12.49 8.11
CA VAL A 78 -13.06 -11.64 7.09
C VAL A 78 -12.31 -11.75 5.75
N LEU A 79 -10.99 -11.66 5.76
CA LEU A 79 -10.20 -11.84 4.54
C LEU A 79 -10.43 -13.22 3.92
N ARG A 80 -10.51 -14.29 4.72
CA ARG A 80 -10.80 -15.64 4.21
C ARG A 80 -12.14 -15.69 3.50
N LYS A 81 -13.20 -15.22 4.15
CA LYS A 81 -14.56 -15.19 3.59
C LYS A 81 -14.62 -14.49 2.22
N HIS A 82 -13.84 -13.43 2.04
CA HIS A 82 -13.97 -12.55 0.88
C HIS A 82 -12.88 -12.72 -0.18
N LEU A 83 -11.72 -13.29 0.16
CA LEU A 83 -10.59 -13.39 -0.75
C LEU A 83 -10.24 -14.82 -1.11
N GLU A 84 -10.40 -15.80 -0.21
CA GLU A 84 -10.01 -17.19 -0.52
C GLU A 84 -10.80 -17.74 -1.71
N GLY A 85 -10.08 -18.40 -2.61
CA GLY A 85 -10.62 -18.87 -3.87
C GLY A 85 -10.70 -17.82 -4.97
N GLY A 86 -10.66 -16.53 -4.63
CA GLY A 86 -10.70 -15.42 -5.59
C GLY A 86 -9.42 -15.25 -6.41
N ARG A 87 -9.51 -14.48 -7.49
CA ARG A 87 -8.42 -14.20 -8.44
C ARG A 87 -8.00 -12.74 -8.34
N ILE A 88 -6.69 -12.49 -8.26
CA ILE A 88 -6.16 -11.12 -8.33
C ILE A 88 -6.29 -10.62 -9.77
N VAL A 89 -7.09 -9.57 -9.96
CA VAL A 89 -7.36 -8.98 -11.29
C VAL A 89 -6.66 -7.64 -11.50
N GLN A 90 -6.22 -6.98 -10.42
CA GLN A 90 -5.51 -5.71 -10.49
C GLN A 90 -4.57 -5.56 -9.29
N ILE A 91 -3.39 -5.01 -9.57
CA ILE A 91 -2.39 -4.63 -8.58
C ILE A 91 -1.92 -3.24 -8.97
N GLU A 92 -2.18 -2.25 -8.13
CA GLU A 92 -1.85 -0.87 -8.45
C GLU A 92 -1.35 -0.08 -7.25
N GLN A 93 -0.56 0.94 -7.55
CA GLN A 93 -0.22 2.02 -6.64
C GLN A 93 -0.87 3.30 -7.19
N PRO A 94 -1.78 3.94 -6.45
CA PRO A 94 -2.32 5.22 -6.85
C PRO A 94 -1.21 6.29 -6.81
N ASN A 95 -0.89 6.88 -7.96
CA ASN A 95 0.17 7.89 -8.09
C ASN A 95 1.50 7.35 -7.52
N LEU A 96 2.27 8.18 -6.80
CA LEU A 96 3.39 7.74 -5.96
C LEU A 96 3.07 7.73 -4.46
N GLU A 97 1.80 7.53 -4.11
CA GLU A 97 1.42 7.34 -2.71
C GLU A 97 1.90 5.99 -2.19
N ARG A 98 2.17 5.91 -0.89
CA ARG A 98 2.60 4.66 -0.24
C ARG A 98 1.41 3.74 0.06
N ILE A 99 0.61 3.45 -0.97
CA ILE A 99 -0.62 2.68 -0.91
C ILE A 99 -0.60 1.64 -2.02
N LEU A 100 -0.68 0.36 -1.67
CA LEU A 100 -0.91 -0.72 -2.63
C LEU A 100 -2.39 -1.10 -2.60
N ARG A 101 -3.00 -1.27 -3.77
CA ARG A 101 -4.33 -1.85 -3.93
C ARG A 101 -4.26 -3.15 -4.68
N LEU A 102 -4.83 -4.19 -4.09
CA LEU A 102 -4.99 -5.51 -4.69
C LEU A 102 -6.49 -5.76 -4.89
N THR A 103 -6.95 -5.74 -6.13
CA THR A 103 -8.34 -6.09 -6.46
C THR A 103 -8.45 -7.58 -6.69
N VAL A 104 -9.29 -8.22 -5.90
CA VAL A 104 -9.59 -9.65 -5.97
C VAL A 104 -11.04 -9.83 -6.41
N GLU A 105 -11.22 -10.61 -7.46
CA GLU A 105 -12.50 -11.00 -8.01
C GLU A 105 -12.88 -12.39 -7.50
N SER A 106 -14.10 -12.53 -6.99
CA SER A 106 -14.64 -13.79 -6.47
C SER A 106 -16.12 -13.92 -6.80
N VAL A 107 -16.59 -15.16 -6.94
CA VAL A 107 -18.01 -15.47 -7.07
C VAL A 107 -18.59 -15.63 -5.67
N ASP A 108 -19.71 -14.96 -5.39
CA ASP A 108 -20.40 -15.09 -4.11
C ASP A 108 -21.28 -16.35 -4.02
N GLU A 109 -22.02 -16.48 -2.91
CA GLU A 109 -22.87 -17.65 -2.64
C GLU A 109 -24.04 -17.81 -3.62
N ILE A 110 -24.43 -16.73 -4.32
CA ILE A 110 -25.58 -16.69 -5.24
C ILE A 110 -25.09 -16.82 -6.70
N GLY A 111 -23.78 -16.79 -6.93
CA GLY A 111 -23.17 -16.93 -8.25
C GLY A 111 -22.79 -15.58 -8.88
N ASP A 112 -22.96 -14.47 -8.18
CA ASP A 112 -22.64 -13.15 -8.69
C ASP A 112 -21.14 -12.85 -8.56
N LEU A 113 -20.62 -12.16 -9.57
CA LEU A 113 -19.23 -11.75 -9.60
C LEU A 113 -19.04 -10.50 -8.74
N THR A 114 -18.19 -10.61 -7.71
CA THR A 114 -17.91 -9.55 -6.74
C THR A 114 -16.43 -9.20 -6.76
N LYS A 115 -16.12 -7.91 -6.55
CA LYS A 115 -14.76 -7.41 -6.48
C LYS A 115 -14.50 -6.76 -5.13
N LYS A 116 -13.42 -7.18 -4.48
CA LYS A 116 -12.98 -6.67 -3.19
C LYS A 116 -11.59 -6.09 -3.35
N VAL A 117 -11.34 -4.96 -2.72
CA VAL A 117 -10.05 -4.29 -2.80
C VAL A 117 -9.37 -4.38 -1.44
N LEU A 118 -8.23 -5.07 -1.40
CA LEU A 118 -7.35 -5.10 -0.26
C LEU A 118 -6.31 -3.98 -0.39
N VAL A 119 -6.44 -2.97 0.46
CA VAL A 119 -5.56 -1.80 0.52
C VAL A 119 -4.51 -2.00 1.59
N CYS A 120 -3.25 -1.75 1.26
CA CYS A 120 -2.15 -1.70 2.21
C CYS A 120 -1.52 -0.31 2.21
N GLU A 121 -1.63 0.40 3.32
CA GLU A 121 -1.13 1.77 3.49
C GLU A 121 0.13 1.73 4.35
N ILE A 122 1.24 2.26 3.83
CA ILE A 122 2.55 2.26 4.51
C ILE A 122 2.85 3.68 5.00
N MET A 123 2.43 3.96 6.23
CA MET A 123 2.48 5.29 6.87
C MET A 123 3.08 5.27 8.28
N GLY A 124 4.06 4.40 8.51
CA GLY A 124 4.68 4.20 9.83
C GLY A 124 3.66 3.76 10.86
N LYS A 125 3.52 4.50 11.97
CA LYS A 125 2.52 4.21 13.02
C LYS A 125 1.06 4.18 12.52
N HIS A 126 0.76 4.89 11.43
CA HIS A 126 -0.57 4.96 10.83
C HIS A 126 -0.79 3.92 9.71
N SER A 127 0.19 3.04 9.47
CA SER A 127 0.05 1.98 8.45
C SER A 127 -1.14 1.08 8.78
N ASN A 128 -1.85 0.64 7.74
CA ASN A 128 -3.06 -0.16 7.88
C ASN A 128 -3.21 -1.14 6.71
N ILE A 129 -4.02 -2.18 6.92
CA ILE A 129 -4.47 -3.12 5.89
C ILE A 129 -5.99 -3.13 5.97
N ILE A 130 -6.66 -2.73 4.90
CA ILE A 130 -8.11 -2.49 4.87
C ILE A 130 -8.70 -3.26 3.70
N LEU A 131 -9.78 -3.99 3.94
CA LEU A 131 -10.56 -4.63 2.90
C LEU A 131 -11.86 -3.85 2.72
N TYR A 132 -12.17 -3.46 1.48
CA TYR A 132 -13.46 -2.87 1.13
C TYR A 132 -14.08 -3.52 -0.10
N ASP A 133 -15.40 -3.40 -0.23
CA ASP A 133 -16.15 -3.84 -1.40
C ASP A 133 -16.09 -2.79 -2.51
N GLU A 134 -15.66 -3.15 -3.72
CA GLU A 134 -15.43 -2.19 -4.80
C GLU A 134 -16.72 -1.50 -5.25
N ASN A 135 -17.82 -2.24 -5.31
CA ASN A 135 -19.10 -1.73 -5.83
C ASN A 135 -19.73 -0.70 -4.90
N SER A 136 -19.76 -0.98 -3.60
CA SER A 136 -20.35 -0.11 -2.58
C SER A 136 -19.36 0.92 -2.02
N GLY A 137 -18.06 0.68 -2.17
CA GLY A 137 -17.00 1.44 -1.51
C GLY A 137 -16.96 1.26 0.01
N LEU A 138 -17.71 0.32 0.57
CA LEU A 138 -17.83 0.12 2.02
C LEU A 138 -16.72 -0.80 2.54
N ILE A 139 -16.08 -0.37 3.62
CA ILE A 139 -15.10 -1.15 4.38
C ILE A 139 -15.80 -2.40 4.91
N LEU A 140 -15.23 -3.55 4.59
CA LEU A 140 -15.61 -4.82 5.18
C LEU A 140 -14.93 -4.99 6.54
N ASP A 141 -13.62 -4.71 6.59
CA ASP A 141 -12.85 -4.68 7.83
C ASP A 141 -11.46 -4.03 7.63
N GLY A 142 -10.74 -3.76 8.73
CA GLY A 142 -9.35 -3.34 8.71
C GLY A 142 -8.56 -3.92 9.89
N ILE A 143 -7.27 -4.19 9.66
CA ILE A 143 -6.37 -4.77 10.68
C ILE A 143 -6.21 -3.83 11.89
N LYS A 144 -6.29 -2.51 11.65
CA LYS A 144 -6.44 -1.49 12.68
C LYS A 144 -7.76 -0.75 12.49
N ARG A 145 -8.68 -0.96 13.44
CA ARG A 145 -9.97 -0.27 13.49
C ARG A 145 -9.86 0.99 14.35
N TYR A 146 -10.39 2.10 13.88
CA TYR A 146 -10.46 3.34 14.67
C TYR A 146 -11.66 4.20 14.25
N SER A 147 -12.25 4.86 15.25
CA SER A 147 -13.38 5.79 15.08
C SER A 147 -12.90 7.24 14.95
N HIS A 148 -13.85 8.16 14.74
CA HIS A 148 -13.57 9.59 14.69
C HIS A 148 -12.89 10.16 15.95
N ALA A 149 -13.01 9.50 17.10
CA ALA A 149 -12.33 9.91 18.32
C ALA A 149 -10.79 9.85 18.21
N LEU A 150 -10.27 8.94 17.37
CA LEU A 150 -8.84 8.73 17.17
C LEU A 150 -8.32 9.37 15.88
N SER A 151 -9.19 9.57 14.88
CA SER A 151 -8.84 10.22 13.62
C SER A 151 -9.95 11.15 13.15
N ARG A 152 -9.65 12.45 13.06
CA ARG A 152 -10.62 13.44 12.58
C ARG A 152 -10.88 13.34 11.07
N HIS A 153 -9.95 12.76 10.31
CA HIS A 153 -10.03 12.68 8.86
C HIS A 153 -10.98 11.60 8.35
N ARG A 154 -10.89 10.39 8.93
CA ARG A 154 -11.70 9.23 8.49
C ARG A 154 -11.85 8.20 9.60
N GLU A 155 -12.86 7.35 9.49
CA GLU A 155 -13.03 6.14 10.29
C GLU A 155 -12.59 4.91 9.48
N VAL A 156 -12.02 3.92 10.16
CA VAL A 156 -11.78 2.59 9.58
C VAL A 156 -12.58 1.61 10.42
N LEU A 157 -13.84 1.44 10.03
CA LEU A 157 -14.81 0.55 10.67
C LEU A 157 -15.67 -0.14 9.59
N PRO A 158 -16.10 -1.40 9.84
CA PRO A 158 -17.03 -2.08 8.94
C PRO A 158 -18.28 -1.24 8.64
N GLY A 159 -18.70 -1.21 7.38
CA GLY A 159 -19.88 -0.47 6.91
C GLY A 159 -19.65 1.03 6.67
N LYS A 160 -18.45 1.57 6.92
CA LYS A 160 -18.09 2.95 6.56
C LYS A 160 -17.48 2.98 5.16
N SER A 161 -17.68 4.07 4.43
CA SER A 161 -17.02 4.26 3.13
C SER A 161 -15.50 4.37 3.31
N TYR A 162 -14.75 3.67 2.45
CA TYR A 162 -13.30 3.82 2.39
C TYR A 162 -12.95 5.21 1.84
N LEU A 163 -12.16 5.96 2.61
CA LEU A 163 -11.56 7.22 2.19
C LEU A 163 -10.06 7.04 2.26
N ALA A 164 -9.33 7.42 1.21
CA ALA A 164 -7.86 7.39 1.25
C ALA A 164 -7.31 8.33 2.36
N PRO A 165 -6.07 8.10 2.81
CA PRO A 165 -5.36 9.05 3.65
C PRO A 165 -5.38 10.47 3.04
N PRO A 166 -5.26 11.52 3.85
CA PRO A 166 -5.29 12.89 3.35
C PRO A 166 -4.18 13.10 2.32
N PRO A 167 -4.48 13.75 1.17
CA PRO A 167 -3.46 14.01 0.16
C PRO A 167 -2.36 14.89 0.74
N GLN A 168 -1.12 14.59 0.38
CA GLN A 168 -0.02 15.50 0.63
C GLN A 168 -0.09 16.56 -0.47
N ASP A 169 -0.15 17.84 -0.13
CA ASP A 169 -0.15 18.96 -1.07
C ASP A 169 1.22 19.08 -1.78
N LYS A 170 1.52 18.06 -2.60
CA LYS A 170 2.78 17.78 -3.26
C LYS A 170 2.51 17.38 -4.69
N LYS A 171 3.46 17.69 -5.57
CA LYS A 171 3.38 17.36 -6.99
C LYS A 171 3.86 15.94 -7.24
N ASP A 172 3.17 15.22 -8.13
CA ASP A 172 3.62 13.92 -8.60
C ASP A 172 4.81 14.12 -9.55
N PRO A 173 6.00 13.56 -9.25
CA PRO A 173 7.16 13.67 -10.12
C PRO A 173 6.98 12.97 -11.48
N GLN A 174 5.98 12.10 -11.64
CA GLN A 174 5.64 11.49 -12.94
C GLN A 174 4.87 12.43 -13.86
N GLU A 175 4.17 13.42 -13.30
CA GLU A 175 3.34 14.37 -14.06
C GLU A 175 3.96 15.76 -14.20
N ILE A 176 4.95 16.09 -13.35
CA ILE A 176 5.58 17.41 -13.35
C ILE A 176 6.42 17.65 -14.60
N LYS A 177 6.23 18.82 -15.24
CA LYS A 177 7.04 19.25 -16.38
C LYS A 177 8.39 19.82 -15.91
N PRO A 178 9.47 19.71 -16.69
CA PRO A 178 10.78 20.25 -16.33
C PRO A 178 10.75 21.73 -15.91
N GLU A 179 9.98 22.57 -16.62
CA GLU A 179 9.85 24.00 -16.30
C GLU A 179 9.13 24.25 -14.98
N GLU A 180 8.10 23.45 -14.67
CA GLU A 180 7.39 23.55 -13.39
C GLU A 180 8.27 23.07 -12.24
N LEU A 181 9.04 22.00 -12.43
CA LEU A 181 10.02 21.53 -11.46
C LEU A 181 11.09 22.59 -11.19
N ARG A 182 11.62 23.21 -12.26
CA ARG A 182 12.60 24.29 -12.15
C ARG A 182 12.01 25.47 -11.38
N HIS A 183 10.81 25.91 -11.75
CA HIS A 183 10.12 26.99 -11.04
C HIS A 183 9.96 26.67 -9.56
N LEU A 184 9.49 25.46 -9.24
CA LEU A 184 9.27 24.99 -7.87
C LEU A 184 10.55 24.99 -7.02
N ILE A 185 11.68 24.60 -7.61
CA ILE A 185 13.00 24.68 -6.95
C ILE A 185 13.43 26.14 -6.79
N LEU A 186 13.34 26.96 -7.84
CA LEU A 186 13.76 28.36 -7.84
C LEU A 186 12.95 29.26 -6.89
N THR A 187 11.66 28.99 -6.72
CA THR A 187 10.80 29.69 -5.76
C THR A 187 10.78 29.05 -4.37
N GLY A 188 11.58 28.00 -4.16
CA GLY A 188 11.74 27.36 -2.86
C GLY A 188 12.47 28.26 -1.87
N ASP A 189 12.41 27.88 -0.60
CA ASP A 189 13.26 28.49 0.43
C ASP A 189 14.70 28.00 0.23
N TRP A 190 15.59 28.91 -0.17
CA TRP A 190 17.02 28.63 -0.38
C TRP A 190 17.86 28.68 0.89
N SER A 191 17.25 28.95 2.05
CA SER A 191 17.92 28.79 3.35
C SER A 191 18.09 27.32 3.74
N GLN A 192 17.34 26.42 3.08
CA GLN A 192 17.47 24.98 3.23
C GLN A 192 18.13 24.34 2.00
N PRO A 193 18.82 23.19 2.17
CA PRO A 193 19.33 22.39 1.07
C PRO A 193 18.27 22.02 0.03
N VAL A 194 18.67 21.93 -1.25
CA VAL A 194 17.80 21.57 -2.38
C VAL A 194 17.03 20.26 -2.14
N PHE A 195 17.66 19.26 -1.52
CA PHE A 195 16.98 17.98 -1.24
C PHE A 195 15.78 18.15 -0.31
N GLN A 196 15.79 19.13 0.61
CA GLN A 196 14.65 19.41 1.49
C GLN A 196 13.49 20.01 0.70
N VAL A 197 13.79 20.91 -0.25
CA VAL A 197 12.78 21.46 -1.17
C VAL A 197 12.12 20.33 -1.96
N LEU A 198 12.92 19.44 -2.56
CA LEU A 198 12.40 18.28 -3.31
C LEU A 198 11.54 17.38 -2.42
N PHE A 199 12.02 17.02 -1.22
CA PHE A 199 11.30 16.18 -0.27
C PHE A 199 9.97 16.80 0.19
N GLN A 200 9.92 18.11 0.41
CA GLN A 200 8.72 18.81 0.85
C GLN A 200 7.70 18.99 -0.26
N LYS A 201 8.14 19.08 -1.52
CA LYS A 201 7.29 19.50 -2.65
C LYS A 201 6.90 18.37 -3.59
N LEU A 202 7.64 17.27 -3.63
CA LEU A 202 7.36 16.11 -4.49
C LEU A 202 6.81 14.94 -3.67
N SER A 203 5.76 14.30 -4.18
CA SER A 203 5.13 13.14 -3.55
C SER A 203 5.98 11.88 -3.77
N GLY A 204 5.86 10.91 -2.87
CA GLY A 204 6.55 9.61 -2.98
C GLY A 204 8.07 9.60 -2.78
N ILE A 205 8.72 10.77 -2.67
CA ILE A 205 10.17 10.88 -2.52
C ILE A 205 10.55 10.91 -1.03
N SER A 206 11.48 10.04 -0.63
CA SER A 206 12.10 10.11 0.70
C SER A 206 13.25 11.12 0.74
N ALA A 207 13.63 11.59 1.93
CA ALA A 207 14.79 12.45 2.09
C ALA A 207 16.10 11.80 1.59
N VAL A 208 16.21 10.47 1.71
CA VAL A 208 17.36 9.71 1.18
C VAL A 208 17.36 9.76 -0.34
N LEU A 209 16.22 9.46 -0.97
CA LEU A 209 16.11 9.53 -2.43
C LEU A 209 16.35 10.96 -2.96
N ALA A 210 15.82 11.98 -2.27
CA ALA A 210 16.05 13.37 -2.66
C ALA A 210 17.53 13.76 -2.61
N ARG A 211 18.29 13.28 -1.62
CA ARG A 211 19.75 13.49 -1.56
C ARG A 211 20.47 12.81 -2.71
N GLU A 212 20.11 11.57 -3.01
CA GLU A 212 20.64 10.88 -4.19
C GLU A 212 20.33 11.67 -5.47
N MET A 213 19.10 12.16 -5.66
CA MET A 213 18.77 12.98 -6.84
C MET A 213 19.66 14.22 -6.98
N VAL A 214 19.93 14.93 -5.87
CA VAL A 214 20.82 16.10 -5.85
C VAL A 214 22.27 15.71 -6.17
N TYR A 215 22.76 14.62 -5.57
CA TYR A 215 24.10 14.09 -5.85
C TYR A 215 24.27 13.71 -7.33
N TRP A 216 23.31 12.98 -7.90
CA TRP A 216 23.33 12.56 -9.31
C TRP A 216 23.19 13.74 -10.28
N ALA A 217 22.55 14.84 -9.86
CA ALA A 217 22.48 16.07 -10.63
C ALA A 217 23.80 16.89 -10.60
N GLY A 218 24.80 16.47 -9.83
CA GLY A 218 26.06 17.20 -9.68
C GLY A 218 25.92 18.49 -8.87
N LEU A 219 24.86 18.61 -8.06
CA LEU A 219 24.62 19.75 -7.18
C LEU A 219 25.23 19.47 -5.80
N ASN A 220 25.77 20.50 -5.14
CA ASN A 220 26.20 20.37 -3.75
C ASN A 220 25.01 20.19 -2.82
N GLU A 221 25.20 19.44 -1.73
CA GLU A 221 24.18 19.25 -0.69
C GLU A 221 23.90 20.52 0.13
N HIS A 222 24.70 21.58 -0.05
CA HIS A 222 24.65 22.85 0.66
C HIS A 222 24.38 24.01 -0.30
#